data_AF-A0A0M1P6F8-F1
#
_entry.id   AF-A0A0M1P6F8-F1
#
_cell.length_a   1.000
_cell.length_b   1.000
_cell.length_c   1.000
_cell.angle_alpha   90.00
_cell.angle_beta   90.00
_cell.angle_gamma   90.00
#
_symmetry.space_group_name_H-M   'P 1'
#
loop_
_entity.id
_entity.type
_entity.pdbx_description
1 polymer ?
#
loop_
_entity_poly.entity_id
_entity_poly.type
_entity_poly.pdbx_seq_one_letter_code
_entity_poly.pdbx_strand_id
1 'polypeptide(L)'
;MHRSRYNDTQVIIEVKEQELKKQKRALDKLHESYEEEMITKQVFLERKAVRSRQIQKLEEELKDLRKVVVDEGNYPTVEQIVKRIGQFRKLWSEAVSSEEKKRALKKLVERIVYNREGHQVELTVCYR
;
A
#
# COMPACT_ATOMS: atom_id res chain seq x y z
N MET A 1 18.54 0.54 1.42
CA MET A 1 17.81 -0.74 1.34
C MET A 1 16.37 -0.60 0.83
N HIS A 2 15.58 0.41 1.25
CA HIS A 2 14.19 0.57 0.77
C HIS A 2 14.00 0.76 -0.75
N ARG A 3 14.91 1.46 -1.42
CA ARG A 3 14.81 1.71 -2.88
C ARG A 3 14.94 0.44 -3.73
N SER A 4 15.66 -0.58 -3.24
CA SER A 4 15.79 -1.87 -3.93
C SER A 4 14.48 -2.65 -3.87
N ARG A 5 13.90 -2.78 -2.66
CA ARG A 5 12.64 -3.51 -2.44
C ARG A 5 11.46 -2.93 -3.21
N TYR A 6 11.37 -1.60 -3.29
CA TYR A 6 10.34 -0.91 -4.07
C TYR A 6 10.42 -1.26 -5.55
N ASN A 7 11.64 -1.26 -6.11
CA ASN A 7 11.86 -1.65 -7.50
C ASN A 7 11.51 -3.13 -7.72
N ASP A 8 11.84 -4.01 -6.77
CA ASP A 8 11.51 -5.44 -6.84
C ASP A 8 9.98 -5.66 -6.84
N THR A 9 9.24 -4.96 -5.97
CA THR A 9 7.77 -5.04 -5.92
C THR A 9 7.13 -4.51 -7.21
N GLN A 10 7.67 -3.43 -7.78
CA GLN A 10 7.17 -2.87 -9.04
C GLN A 10 7.36 -3.85 -10.22
N VAL A 11 8.50 -4.53 -10.29
CA VAL A 11 8.76 -5.57 -11.31
C VAL A 11 7.80 -6.74 -11.14
N ILE A 12 7.52 -7.17 -9.90
CA ILE A 12 6.55 -8.24 -9.62
C ILE A 12 5.15 -7.86 -10.09
N ILE A 13 4.72 -6.61 -9.86
CA ILE A 13 3.45 -6.08 -10.34
C ILE A 13 3.38 -6.15 -11.86
N GLU A 14 4.42 -5.69 -12.56
CA GLU A 14 4.46 -5.68 -14.02
C GLU A 14 4.37 -7.10 -14.61
N VAL A 15 5.11 -8.07 -14.04
CA VAL A 15 5.04 -9.47 -14.46
C VAL A 15 3.63 -10.04 -14.26
N LYS A 16 2.99 -9.76 -13.13
CA LYS A 16 1.62 -10.22 -12.84
C LYS A 16 0.59 -9.56 -13.74
N GLU A 17 0.75 -8.29 -14.10
CA GLU A 17 -0.12 -7.61 -15.06
C GLU A 17 0.00 -8.22 -16.46
N GLN A 18 1.21 -8.58 -16.89
CA GLN A 18 1.42 -9.31 -18.14
C GLN A 18 0.75 -10.68 -18.11
N GLU A 19 0.85 -11.42 -17.00
CA GLU A 19 0.17 -12.71 -16.85
C GLU A 19 -1.35 -12.57 -16.89
N LEU A 20 -1.91 -11.58 -16.19
CA LEU A 20 -3.34 -11.28 -16.23
C LEU A 20 -3.81 -10.98 -17.66
N LYS A 21 -3.03 -10.20 -18.41
CA LYS A 21 -3.31 -9.90 -19.83
C LYS A 21 -3.29 -11.16 -20.69
N LYS A 22 -2.37 -12.09 -20.45
CA LYS A 22 -2.34 -13.40 -21.14
C LYS A 22 -3.59 -14.22 -20.83
N GLN A 23 -4.02 -14.28 -19.57
CA GLN A 23 -5.22 -15.03 -19.18
C GLN A 23 -6.49 -14.44 -19.80
N LYS A 24 -6.63 -13.11 -19.83
CA LYS A 24 -7.76 -12.43 -20.50
C LYS A 24 -7.81 -12.73 -21.99
N ARG A 25 -6.68 -12.60 -22.70
CA ARG A 25 -6.58 -12.97 -24.12
C ARG A 25 -6.91 -14.44 -24.39
N ALA A 26 -6.49 -15.34 -23.50
CA ALA A 26 -6.80 -16.75 -23.64
C ALA A 26 -8.29 -17.06 -23.38
N LEU A 27 -8.96 -16.24 -22.57
CA LEU A 27 -10.40 -16.31 -22.38
C LEU A 27 -11.14 -15.77 -23.62
N ASP A 28 -10.65 -14.71 -24.26
CA ASP A 28 -11.22 -14.18 -25.51
C ASP A 28 -11.14 -15.23 -26.62
N LYS A 29 -9.96 -15.83 -26.82
CA LYS A 29 -9.77 -16.95 -27.77
C LYS A 29 -10.66 -18.16 -27.48
N LEU A 30 -10.95 -18.42 -26.20
CA LEU A 30 -11.85 -19.49 -25.81
C LEU A 30 -13.30 -19.19 -26.23
N HIS A 31 -13.72 -17.92 -26.21
CA HIS A 31 -15.02 -17.50 -26.73
C HIS A 31 -15.05 -17.64 -28.25
N GLU A 32 -14.04 -17.16 -28.97
CA GLU A 32 -13.92 -17.31 -30.43
C GLU A 32 -14.04 -18.79 -30.85
N SER A 33 -13.32 -19.70 -30.19
CA SER A 33 -13.39 -21.14 -30.48
C SER A 33 -14.79 -21.74 -30.23
N TYR A 34 -15.57 -21.18 -29.31
CA TYR A 34 -16.94 -21.63 -29.06
C TYR A 34 -17.91 -21.08 -30.12
N GLU A 35 -17.74 -19.82 -30.54
CA GLU A 35 -18.52 -19.20 -31.60
C GLU A 35 -18.29 -19.87 -32.96
N GLU A 36 -17.05 -20.31 -33.23
CA GLU A 36 -16.68 -21.08 -34.42
C GLU A 36 -17.07 -22.58 -34.34
N GLU A 37 -17.81 -22.98 -33.29
CA GLU A 37 -18.24 -24.36 -33.04
C GLU A 37 -17.08 -25.39 -32.92
N MET A 38 -15.84 -24.92 -32.74
CA MET A 38 -14.65 -25.77 -32.60
C MET A 38 -14.62 -26.54 -31.28
N ILE A 39 -15.35 -26.07 -30.27
CA ILE A 39 -15.51 -26.72 -28.97
C ILE A 39 -16.97 -26.76 -28.55
N THR A 40 -17.33 -27.77 -27.78
CA THR A 40 -18.68 -27.89 -27.23
C THR A 40 -18.91 -26.87 -26.11
N LYS A 41 -20.19 -26.53 -25.87
CA LYS A 41 -20.62 -25.69 -24.75
C LYS A 41 -20.08 -26.17 -23.40
N GLN A 42 -20.04 -27.49 -23.19
CA GLN A 42 -19.54 -28.07 -21.95
C GLN A 42 -18.04 -27.76 -21.75
N VAL A 43 -17.22 -28.02 -22.78
CA VAL A 43 -15.78 -27.72 -22.75
C VAL A 43 -15.52 -26.23 -22.54
N PHE A 44 -16.33 -25.39 -23.18
CA PHE A 44 -16.26 -23.94 -22.99
C PHE A 44 -16.52 -23.54 -21.53
N LEU A 45 -17.60 -24.03 -20.91
CA LEU A 45 -17.96 -23.69 -19.53
C LEU A 45 -16.91 -24.16 -18.52
N GLU A 46 -16.40 -25.38 -18.66
CA GLU A 46 -15.36 -25.93 -17.78
C GLU A 46 -14.08 -25.10 -17.85
N ARG A 47 -13.59 -24.80 -19.07
CA ARG A 47 -12.38 -24.00 -19.27
C ARG A 47 -12.56 -22.55 -18.86
N LYS A 48 -13.74 -21.96 -19.10
CA LYS A 48 -14.08 -20.61 -18.67
C LYS A 48 -14.03 -20.49 -17.16
N ALA A 49 -14.61 -21.45 -16.43
CA ALA A 49 -14.59 -21.43 -14.97
C ALA A 49 -13.16 -21.44 -14.40
N VAL A 50 -12.27 -22.27 -14.95
CA VAL A 50 -10.86 -22.33 -14.53
C VAL A 50 -10.16 -20.99 -14.79
N ARG A 51 -10.30 -20.44 -16.01
CA ARG A 51 -9.66 -19.17 -16.38
C ARG A 51 -10.20 -17.99 -15.57
N SER A 52 -11.51 -17.93 -15.35
CA SER A 52 -12.14 -16.87 -14.55
C SER A 52 -11.61 -16.90 -13.10
N ARG A 53 -11.44 -18.08 -12.49
CA ARG A 53 -10.82 -18.18 -11.15
C ARG A 53 -9.37 -17.71 -11.14
N GLN A 54 -8.58 -18.05 -12.16
CA GLN A 54 -7.19 -17.59 -12.28
C GLN A 54 -7.10 -16.07 -12.45
N ILE A 55 -7.98 -15.48 -13.26
CA ILE A 55 -8.08 -14.03 -13.46
C ILE A 55 -8.42 -13.34 -12.14
N GLN A 56 -9.45 -13.81 -11.43
CA GLN A 56 -9.85 -13.22 -10.16
C GLN A 56 -8.71 -13.27 -9.13
N LYS A 57 -8.03 -14.42 -9.02
CA LYS A 57 -6.89 -14.58 -8.11
C LYS A 57 -5.77 -13.57 -8.43
N LEU A 58 -5.42 -13.41 -9.71
CA LEU A 58 -4.40 -12.45 -10.13
C LEU A 58 -4.82 -11.00 -9.87
N GLU A 59 -6.10 -10.66 -10.05
CA GLU A 59 -6.62 -9.32 -9.76
C GLU A 59 -6.59 -9.00 -8.26
N GLU A 60 -6.92 -9.96 -7.40
CA GLU A 60 -6.81 -9.82 -5.94
C GLU A 60 -5.34 -9.66 -5.50
N GLU A 61 -4.43 -10.51 -6.00
CA GLU A 61 -3.00 -10.40 -5.69
C GLU A 61 -2.41 -9.04 -6.15
N LEU A 62 -2.80 -8.54 -7.32
CA LEU A 62 -2.37 -7.23 -7.80
C LEU A 62 -2.92 -6.09 -6.94
N LYS A 63 -4.16 -6.20 -6.47
CA LYS A 63 -4.76 -5.22 -5.56
C LYS A 63 -3.97 -5.16 -4.25
N ASP A 64 -3.63 -6.30 -3.68
CA ASP A 64 -2.87 -6.38 -2.43
C ASP A 64 -1.45 -5.83 -2.60
N LEU A 65 -0.75 -6.20 -3.68
CA LEU A 65 0.59 -5.67 -3.98
C LEU A 65 0.58 -4.16 -4.18
N ARG A 66 -0.40 -3.62 -4.90
CA ARG A 66 -0.55 -2.16 -5.08
C ARG A 66 -0.81 -1.45 -3.75
N LYS A 67 -1.58 -2.05 -2.85
CA LYS A 67 -1.79 -1.52 -1.52
C LYS A 67 -0.48 -1.44 -0.73
N VAL A 68 0.33 -2.50 -0.77
CA VAL A 68 1.67 -2.51 -0.14
C VAL A 68 2.55 -1.38 -0.68
N VAL A 69 2.57 -1.16 -2.01
CA VAL A 69 3.35 -0.08 -2.62
C VAL A 69 2.88 1.31 -2.16
N VAL A 70 1.56 1.52 -2.07
CA VAL A 70 0.99 2.77 -1.57
C VAL A 70 1.32 2.98 -0.09
N ASP A 71 1.17 1.94 0.73
CA ASP A 71 1.48 1.99 2.16
C ASP A 71 2.98 2.26 2.40
N GLU A 72 3.88 1.65 1.60
CA GLU A 72 5.32 1.92 1.63
C GLU A 72 5.67 3.34 1.16
N GLY A 73 4.97 3.86 0.14
CA GLY A 73 5.15 5.22 -0.38
C GLY A 73 4.64 6.32 0.55
N ASN A 74 3.75 5.97 1.48
CA ASN A 74 3.17 6.90 2.46
C ASN A 74 4.09 7.13 3.68
N TYR A 75 5.15 6.35 3.83
CA TYR A 75 6.16 6.61 4.86
C TYR A 75 7.11 7.73 4.41
N PRO A 76 7.34 8.75 5.24
CA PRO A 76 8.32 9.76 4.93
C PRO A 76 9.70 9.12 4.74
N THR A 77 10.41 9.54 3.71
CA THR A 77 11.75 8.99 3.43
C THR A 77 12.71 9.33 4.56
N VAL A 78 13.79 8.55 4.73
CA VAL A 78 14.82 8.79 5.76
C VAL A 78 15.34 10.23 5.69
N GLU A 79 15.53 10.79 4.49
CA GLU A 79 15.94 12.18 4.31
C GLU A 79 14.88 13.18 4.81
N GLN A 80 13.60 12.93 4.56
CA GLN A 80 12.51 13.76 5.08
C GLN A 80 12.42 13.68 6.60
N ILE A 81 12.63 12.50 7.18
CA ILE A 81 12.69 12.30 8.64
C ILE A 81 13.87 13.08 9.22
N VAL A 82 15.07 12.92 8.66
CA VAL A 82 16.28 13.63 9.11
C VAL A 82 16.09 15.15 9.01
N LYS A 83 15.51 15.64 7.92
CA LYS A 83 15.20 17.07 7.74
C LYS A 83 14.20 17.56 8.80
N ARG A 84 13.15 16.80 9.07
CA ARG A 84 12.16 17.12 10.12
C ARG A 84 12.80 17.15 11.50
N ILE A 85 13.63 16.15 11.83
CA ILE A 85 14.38 16.10 13.11
C ILE A 85 15.33 17.30 13.22
N GLY A 86 16.04 17.65 12.14
CA GLY A 86 16.93 18.82 12.12
C GLY A 86 16.18 20.13 12.35
N GLN A 87 15.02 20.31 11.71
CA GLN A 87 14.15 21.46 11.92
C GLN A 87 13.61 21.53 13.36
N PHE A 88 13.19 20.40 13.92
CA PHE A 88 12.76 20.31 15.31
C PHE A 88 13.90 20.67 16.27
N ARG A 89 15.09 20.08 16.08
CA ARG A 89 16.26 20.32 16.94
C ARG A 89 16.64 21.79 16.96
N LYS A 90 16.63 22.46 15.80
CA LYS A 90 16.92 23.89 15.68
C LYS A 90 15.89 24.74 16.44
N LEU A 91 14.59 24.48 16.22
CA LEU A 91 13.51 25.18 16.92
C LEU A 91 13.52 24.93 18.43
N TRP A 92 13.93 23.74 18.86
CA TRP A 92 14.04 23.37 20.28
C TRP A 92 15.24 24.04 20.95
N SER A 93 16.39 24.13 20.28
CA SER A 93 17.58 24.80 20.81
C SER A 93 17.44 26.32 20.89
N GLU A 94 16.67 26.92 19.98
CA GLU A 94 16.41 28.37 19.94
C GLU A 94 15.25 28.78 20.86
N ALA A 95 14.47 27.82 21.38
CA ALA A 95 13.31 28.07 22.22
C ALA A 95 13.72 28.47 23.65
N VAL A 96 13.53 29.75 23.99
CA VAL A 96 13.85 30.30 25.32
C VAL A 96 12.63 30.24 26.23
N SER A 97 11.41 30.34 25.67
CA SER A 97 10.15 30.34 26.41
C SER A 97 9.38 29.01 26.33
N SER A 98 8.55 28.73 27.33
CA SER A 98 7.66 27.56 27.38
C SER A 98 6.68 27.49 26.20
N GLU A 99 6.28 28.64 25.65
CA GLU A 99 5.38 28.74 24.50
C GLU A 99 6.07 28.37 23.17
N GLU A 100 7.36 28.70 23.02
CA GLU A 100 8.14 28.30 21.84
C GLU A 100 8.43 26.79 21.85
N LYS A 101 8.72 26.23 23.03
CA LYS A 101 8.85 24.77 23.22
C LYS A 101 7.55 24.04 22.87
N LYS A 102 6.39 24.60 23.28
CA LYS A 102 5.07 24.07 22.93
C LYS A 102 4.79 24.12 21.43
N ARG A 103 5.19 25.19 20.73
CA ARG A 103 5.10 25.30 19.26
C ARG A 103 5.99 24.28 18.55
N ALA A 104 7.21 24.05 19.03
CA ALA A 104 8.10 23.03 18.49
C ALA A 104 7.51 21.62 18.67
N LEU A 105 6.96 21.31 19.86
CA LEU A 105 6.29 20.04 20.17
C LEU A 105 5.08 19.76 19.27
N LYS A 106 4.25 20.76 18.99
CA LYS A 106 3.09 20.63 18.07
C LYS A 106 3.46 20.28 16.62
N LYS A 107 4.72 20.44 16.22
CA LYS A 107 5.18 19.98 14.89
C LYS A 107 5.47 18.48 14.83
N LEU A 108 5.68 17.85 15.99
CA LEU A 108 6.08 16.45 16.12
C LEU A 108 4.92 15.58 16.63
N VAL A 109 4.09 16.13 17.51
CA VAL A 109 2.92 15.45 18.08
C VAL A 109 1.68 15.75 17.25
N GLU A 110 1.03 14.70 16.76
CA GLU A 110 -0.25 14.81 16.04
C GLU A 110 -1.40 15.05 17.01
N ARG A 111 -1.49 14.21 18.04
CA ARG A 111 -2.51 14.28 19.08
C ARG A 111 -2.01 13.61 20.36
N ILE A 112 -2.53 14.05 21.50
CA ILE A 112 -2.33 13.39 22.79
C ILE A 112 -3.70 12.89 23.22
N VAL A 113 -3.84 11.59 23.38
CA VAL A 113 -5.06 10.95 23.88
C VAL A 113 -4.90 10.82 25.38
N TYR A 114 -5.87 11.36 26.11
CA TYR A 114 -5.98 11.24 27.55
C TYR A 114 -7.10 10.26 27.87
N ASN A 115 -6.77 9.14 28.50
CA ASN A 115 -7.75 8.16 28.95
C ASN A 115 -7.69 8.10 30.48
N ARG A 116 -8.85 8.22 31.13
CA ARG A 116 -8.94 8.13 32.59
C ARG A 116 -9.99 7.11 32.97
N GLU A 117 -9.53 6.01 33.58
CA GLU A 117 -10.38 4.98 34.19
C GLU A 117 -10.20 5.06 35.71
N GLY A 118 -11.15 5.73 36.38
CA GLY A 118 -11.12 5.93 37.83
C GLY A 118 -9.88 6.72 38.30
N HIS A 119 -8.97 6.04 39.01
CA HIS A 119 -7.69 6.59 39.48
C HIS A 119 -6.54 6.39 38.50
N GLN A 120 -6.73 5.60 37.44
CA GLN A 120 -5.69 5.34 36.45
C GLN A 120 -5.81 6.34 35.32
N VAL A 121 -4.68 7.00 35.02
CA VAL A 121 -4.56 7.99 33.95
C VAL A 121 -3.54 7.47 32.96
N GLU A 122 -3.98 7.29 31.72
CA GLU A 122 -3.13 6.91 30.60
C GLU A 122 -3.03 8.07 29.60
N LEU A 123 -1.79 8.42 29.26
CA LEU A 123 -1.47 9.46 28.30
C LEU A 123 -0.79 8.80 27.10
N THR A 124 -1.50 8.72 25.98
CA THR A 124 -0.94 8.21 24.73
C THR A 124 -0.59 9.37 23.82
N VAL A 125 0.69 9.54 23.51
CA VAL A 125 1.16 10.56 22.57
C VAL A 125 1.25 9.94 21.18
N CYS A 126 0.44 10.43 20.24
CA CYS A 126 0.51 10.06 18.84
C CYS A 126 1.42 11.05 18.10
N TYR A 127 2.46 10.55 17.44
CA TYR A 127 3.41 11.34 16.68
C TYR A 127 3.03 11.38 15.18
N ARG A 128 3.39 12.47 14.50
CA ARG A 128 3.19 12.70 13.05
C ARG A 128 4.31 12.12 12.17
#